data_AF-A0A6N6V783-F1
#
_entry.id   AF-A0A6N6V783-F1
#
_cell.length_a   1.000
_cell.length_b   1.000
_cell.length_c   1.000
_cell.angle_alpha   90.00
_cell.angle_beta   90.00
_cell.angle_gamma   90.00
#
_symmetry.space_group_name_H-M   'P 1'
#
loop_
_entity.id
_entity.type
_entity.pdbx_description
1 polymer ?
#
loop_
_entity_poly.entity_id
_entity_poly.type
_entity_poly.pdbx_seq_one_letter_code
_entity_poly.pdbx_strand_id
1 'polypeptide(L)'
;MANKQVEISMAEWDVMNIIWDKKSVSANEIVVEIQKYKEVSDKTIRTLITRLYKKEIIKRYKSENIYFYSSNIKEDDIKMKTAKTFLNKLYGGDMKSLVLNFAKNEELNNKEIEELRDILNDISKK
;
A
#
# COMPACT_ATOMS: atom_id res chain seq x y z
N MET A 1 -18.69 12.77 -13.24
CA MET A 1 -17.64 13.41 -12.41
C MET A 1 -16.35 12.65 -12.64
N ALA A 2 -15.27 13.35 -12.99
CA ALA A 2 -14.05 12.73 -13.53
C ALA A 2 -13.49 11.68 -12.56
N ASN A 3 -13.30 10.47 -13.07
CA ASN A 3 -12.76 9.31 -12.37
C ASN A 3 -11.26 9.58 -12.11
N LYS A 4 -10.96 10.43 -11.13
CA LYS A 4 -9.59 10.83 -10.81
C LYS A 4 -8.87 9.58 -10.33
N GLN A 5 -7.82 9.20 -11.06
CA GLN A 5 -7.06 8.00 -10.80
C GLN A 5 -6.51 8.07 -9.38
N VAL A 6 -7.10 7.29 -8.47
CA VAL A 6 -6.63 7.18 -7.09
C VAL A 6 -5.25 6.53 -7.14
N GLU A 7 -4.21 7.34 -6.88
CA GLU A 7 -2.81 6.92 -6.84
C GLU A 7 -2.22 7.27 -5.48
N ILE A 8 -1.59 6.26 -4.87
CA ILE A 8 -0.86 6.36 -3.61
C ILE A 8 0.63 6.20 -3.96
N SER A 9 1.42 7.22 -3.66
CA SER A 9 2.88 7.15 -3.81
C SER A 9 3.50 6.22 -2.76
N MET A 10 4.71 5.73 -2.99
CA MET A 10 5.41 4.83 -2.06
C MET A 10 5.52 5.39 -0.63
N ALA A 11 5.76 6.68 -0.47
CA ALA A 11 5.80 7.31 0.86
C ALA A 11 4.39 7.43 1.49
N GLU A 12 3.35 7.63 0.69
CA GLU A 12 1.97 7.63 1.19
C GLU A 12 1.50 6.22 1.60
N TRP A 13 2.07 5.15 1.03
CA TRP A 13 1.79 3.77 1.44
C TRP A 13 2.15 3.49 2.89
N ASP A 14 3.26 4.03 3.39
CA ASP A 14 3.67 3.87 4.79
C ASP A 14 2.57 4.39 5.74
N VAL A 15 1.99 5.56 5.42
CA VAL A 15 0.89 6.16 6.17
C VAL A 15 -0.38 5.31 6.06
N MET A 16 -0.72 4.85 4.86
CA MET A 16 -1.93 4.07 4.63
C MET A 16 -1.89 2.70 5.32
N ASN A 17 -0.75 2.03 5.34
CA ASN A 17 -0.56 0.76 6.06
C ASN A 17 -0.90 0.90 7.55
N ILE A 18 -0.47 1.99 8.19
CA ILE A 18 -0.79 2.27 9.60
C ILE A 18 -2.29 2.56 9.78
N ILE A 19 -2.90 3.32 8.87
CA ILE A 19 -4.33 3.65 8.93
C ILE A 19 -5.19 2.40 8.75
N TRP A 20 -4.82 1.49 7.84
CA TRP A 20 -5.55 0.23 7.65
C TRP A 20 -5.38 -0.72 8.81
N ASP A 21 -4.20 -0.79 9.41
CA ASP A 21 -3.94 -1.60 10.59
C ASP A 21 -4.74 -1.09 11.81
N LYS A 22 -4.58 0.18 12.16
CA LYS A 22 -5.19 0.77 13.37
C LYS A 22 -6.67 1.19 13.20
N LYS A 23 -7.20 1.20 11.98
CA LYS A 23 -8.57 1.60 11.57
C LYS A 23 -8.94 3.07 11.82
N SER A 24 -8.56 3.64 12.96
CA SER A 24 -8.70 5.05 13.33
C SER A 24 -7.49 5.48 14.14
N VAL A 25 -6.77 6.50 13.66
CA VAL A 25 -5.46 6.86 14.24
C VAL A 25 -5.19 8.36 14.11
N SER A 26 -4.56 8.96 15.12
CA SER A 26 -4.15 10.36 15.09
C SER A 26 -2.89 10.58 14.25
N ALA A 27 -2.66 11.82 13.82
CA ALA A 27 -1.42 12.16 13.10
C ALA A 27 -0.16 11.91 13.94
N ASN A 28 -0.22 12.12 15.26
CA ASN A 28 0.92 11.90 16.15
C ASN A 28 1.28 10.41 16.25
N GLU A 29 0.27 9.54 16.32
CA GLU A 29 0.49 8.10 16.34
C GLU A 29 1.09 7.61 15.02
N ILE A 30 0.61 8.09 13.87
CA ILE A 30 1.22 7.77 12.57
C ILE A 30 2.70 8.17 12.55
N VAL A 31 3.02 9.35 13.07
CA VAL A 31 4.41 9.84 13.14
C VAL A 31 5.28 8.91 13.97
N VAL A 32 4.83 8.55 15.17
CA VAL A 32 5.55 7.64 16.06
C VAL A 32 5.75 6.28 15.39
N GLU A 33 4.73 5.72 14.73
CA GLU A 33 4.86 4.41 14.07
C GLU A 33 5.86 4.42 12.90
N ILE A 34 5.84 5.44 12.04
CA ILE A 34 6.78 5.52 10.91
C ILE A 34 8.22 5.72 11.41
N GLN A 35 8.41 6.55 12.43
CA GLN A 35 9.74 6.86 12.96
C GLN A 35 10.42 5.69 13.69
N LYS A 36 9.70 4.60 13.97
CA LYS A 36 10.31 3.36 14.49
C LYS A 36 11.26 2.69 13.48
N TYR A 37 11.06 2.91 12.18
CA TYR A 37 11.81 2.22 11.12
C TYR A 37 12.31 3.14 10.00
N LYS A 38 11.95 4.43 9.99
CA LYS A 38 12.39 5.43 8.99
C LYS A 38 12.75 6.76 9.64
N GLU A 39 13.89 7.32 9.26
CA GLU A 39 14.33 8.66 9.67
C GLU A 39 13.65 9.75 8.83
N VAL A 40 12.38 10.04 9.13
CA VAL A 40 11.60 11.08 8.44
C VAL A 40 11.07 12.11 9.45
N SER A 41 11.05 13.39 9.03
CA SER A 41 10.55 14.45 9.90
C SER A 41 9.02 14.37 10.09
N ASP A 42 8.54 14.81 11.26
CA ASP A 42 7.10 14.94 11.55
C ASP A 42 6.38 15.77 10.46
N LYS A 43 7.00 16.90 10.06
CA LYS A 43 6.47 17.78 8.99
C LYS A 43 6.27 17.02 7.67
N THR A 44 7.19 16.13 7.31
CA THR A 44 7.07 15.30 6.10
C THR A 44 5.87 14.37 6.21
N ILE A 45 5.72 13.66 7.33
CA ILE A 45 4.62 12.72 7.55
C ILE A 45 3.27 13.45 7.53
N ARG A 46 3.15 14.59 8.23
CA ARG A 46 1.91 15.40 8.20
C ARG A 46 1.58 15.93 6.80
N THR A 47 2.61 16.20 5.98
CA THR A 47 2.41 16.57 4.58
C THR A 47 1.81 15.40 3.79
N LEU A 48 2.27 14.17 4.00
CA LEU A 48 1.71 12.96 3.38
C LEU A 48 0.26 12.74 3.82
N ILE A 49 -0.04 12.84 5.12
CA ILE A 49 -1.41 12.76 5.65
C ILE A 49 -2.31 13.81 4.99
N THR A 50 -1.83 15.05 4.88
CA THR A 50 -2.60 16.14 4.25
C THR A 50 -2.85 15.88 2.77
N ARG A 51 -1.87 15.32 2.05
CA ARG A 51 -2.02 14.95 0.63
C ARG A 51 -3.04 13.83 0.45
N LEU A 52 -2.98 12.78 1.27
CA LEU A 52 -3.95 11.68 1.27
C LEU A 52 -5.37 12.18 1.57
N TYR A 53 -5.51 13.09 2.53
CA TYR A 53 -6.80 13.70 2.85
C TYR A 53 -7.34 14.55 1.69
N LYS A 54 -6.49 15.38 1.06
CA LYS A 54 -6.86 16.16 -0.14
C LYS A 54 -7.22 15.28 -1.36
N LYS A 55 -6.69 14.06 -1.42
CA LYS A 55 -7.04 13.05 -2.43
C LYS A 55 -8.32 12.27 -2.07
N GLU A 56 -8.95 12.55 -0.93
CA GLU A 56 -10.13 11.84 -0.41
C GLU A 56 -9.91 10.34 -0.17
N ILE A 57 -8.65 9.93 -0.05
CA ILE A 57 -8.24 8.55 0.24
C ILE A 57 -8.45 8.20 1.71
N ILE A 58 -8.30 9.20 2.57
CA ILE A 58 -8.59 9.14 4.00
C ILE A 58 -9.60 10.20 4.37
N LYS A 59 -10.39 9.91 5.40
CA LYS A 59 -11.31 10.86 6.03
C LYS A 59 -10.87 11.12 7.46
N ARG A 60 -11.31 12.24 8.04
CA ARG A 60 -11.00 12.58 9.42
C ARG A 60 -12.23 13.01 10.20
N TYR A 61 -12.21 12.76 11.51
CA TYR A 61 -13.15 13.35 12.45
C TYR A 61 -12.36 13.98 13.61
N LYS A 62 -13.02 14.86 14.36
CA LYS A 62 -12.42 15.57 15.49
C LYS A 62 -12.95 14.97 16.79
N SER A 63 -12.06 14.61 17.71
CA SER A 63 -12.37 14.15 19.06
C SER A 63 -11.43 14.86 20.04
N GLU A 64 -11.97 15.53 21.06
CA GLU A 64 -11.20 16.22 22.11
C GLU A 64 -10.09 17.15 21.56
N ASN A 65 -10.41 17.92 20.52
CA ASN A 65 -9.46 18.79 19.80
C ASN A 65 -8.35 18.11 18.97
N ILE A 66 -8.37 16.77 18.86
CA ILE A 66 -7.45 15.99 18.05
C ILE A 66 -8.18 15.47 16.80
N TYR A 67 -7.48 15.47 15.66
CA TYR A 67 -7.98 14.83 14.44
C TYR A 67 -7.56 13.37 14.39
N PHE A 68 -8.53 12.49 14.16
CA PHE A 68 -8.34 11.07 13.89
C PHE A 68 -8.64 10.78 12.42
N TYR A 69 -7.82 9.94 11.80
CA TYR A 69 -7.87 9.59 10.39
C TYR A 69 -8.26 8.12 10.22
N SER A 70 -9.10 7.85 9.23
CA SER A 70 -9.52 6.49 8.84
C SER A 70 -9.53 6.36 7.32
N SER A 71 -9.41 5.12 6.83
CA SER A 71 -9.47 4.85 5.39
C SER A 71 -10.84 5.20 4.82
N ASN A 72 -10.86 5.85 3.66
CA ASN A 72 -12.07 6.08 2.87
C ASN A 72 -12.14 5.16 1.64
N ILE A 73 -11.14 4.30 1.46
CA ILE A 73 -11.04 3.33 0.37
C ILE A 73 -10.85 1.92 0.92
N LYS A 74 -11.17 0.90 0.12
CA LYS A 74 -10.86 -0.50 0.43
C LYS A 74 -9.40 -0.80 0.08
N GLU A 75 -8.72 -1.45 1.00
CA GLU A 75 -7.30 -1.80 0.87
C GLU A 75 -7.04 -2.73 -0.33
N ASP A 76 -7.83 -3.79 -0.46
CA ASP A 76 -7.65 -4.80 -1.52
C ASP A 76 -7.85 -4.20 -2.92
N ASP A 77 -8.86 -3.33 -3.07
CA ASP A 77 -9.16 -2.68 -4.35
C ASP A 77 -7.99 -1.81 -4.82
N ILE A 78 -7.39 -1.03 -3.91
CA ILE A 78 -6.28 -0.14 -4.27
C ILE A 78 -4.97 -0.89 -4.43
N LYS A 79 -4.73 -1.93 -3.63
CA LYS A 79 -3.57 -2.83 -3.80
C LYS A 79 -3.61 -3.50 -5.17
N MET A 80 -4.73 -4.10 -5.53
CA MET A 80 -4.89 -4.77 -6.83
C MET A 80 -4.78 -3.80 -8.01
N LYS A 81 -5.38 -2.61 -7.90
CA LYS A 81 -5.24 -1.57 -8.93
C LYS A 81 -3.79 -1.11 -9.10
N THR A 82 -3.08 -0.91 -7.99
CA THR A 82 -1.67 -0.48 -8.00
C THR A 82 -0.79 -1.58 -8.59
N ALA A 83 -0.99 -2.85 -8.19
CA ALA A 83 -0.28 -4.00 -8.73
C ALA A 83 -0.48 -4.15 -10.25
N LYS A 84 -1.73 -4.02 -10.75
CA LYS A 84 -2.00 -4.05 -12.20
C LYS A 84 -1.31 -2.90 -12.93
N THR A 85 -1.34 -1.70 -12.36
CA THR A 85 -0.68 -0.53 -12.97
C THR A 85 0.83 -0.73 -13.04
N PHE A 86 1.43 -1.26 -11.98
CA PHE A 86 2.85 -1.62 -11.91
C PHE A 86 3.20 -2.70 -12.95
N LEU A 87 2.43 -3.78 -13.01
CA LEU A 87 2.64 -4.88 -13.95
C LEU A 87 2.56 -4.41 -15.40
N ASN A 88 1.57 -3.57 -15.73
CA ASN A 88 1.43 -3.00 -17.06
C ASN A 88 2.61 -2.09 -17.42
N LYS A 89 3.07 -1.26 -16.48
CA LYS A 89 4.11 -0.27 -16.71
C LYS A 89 5.50 -0.88 -16.88
N LEU A 90 5.83 -1.92 -16.12
CA LEU A 90 7.18 -2.50 -16.11
C LEU A 90 7.31 -3.80 -16.92
N TYR A 91 6.23 -4.59 -17.01
CA TYR A 91 6.25 -5.92 -17.60
C TYR A 91 5.17 -6.10 -18.69
N GLY A 92 4.57 -5.02 -19.19
CA GLY A 92 3.59 -5.06 -20.27
C GLY A 92 2.31 -5.84 -19.93
N GLY A 93 2.03 -6.05 -18.63
CA GLY A 93 0.87 -6.81 -18.18
C GLY A 93 1.10 -8.32 -18.06
N ASP A 94 2.31 -8.80 -18.37
CA ASP A 94 2.65 -10.22 -18.28
C ASP A 94 3.15 -10.60 -16.88
N MET A 95 2.28 -11.28 -16.13
CA MET A 95 2.62 -11.81 -14.80
C MET A 95 3.77 -12.84 -14.85
N LYS A 96 3.89 -13.61 -15.94
CA LYS A 96 4.97 -14.62 -16.06
C LYS A 96 6.33 -13.94 -16.12
N SER A 97 6.43 -12.84 -16.88
CA SER A 97 7.64 -12.03 -16.97
C SER A 97 8.06 -11.45 -15.62
N LEU A 98 7.11 -11.02 -14.79
CA LEU A 98 7.40 -10.57 -13.42
C LEU A 98 7.98 -11.73 -12.60
N VAL A 99 7.26 -12.85 -12.49
CA VAL A 99 7.69 -14.00 -11.67
C VAL A 99 9.04 -14.55 -12.12
N LEU A 100 9.26 -14.66 -13.43
CA LEU A 100 10.53 -15.13 -14.00
C LEU A 100 11.70 -14.21 -13.62
N ASN A 101 11.50 -12.90 -13.64
CA ASN A 101 12.55 -11.95 -13.25
C ASN A 101 12.88 -12.04 -11.76
N PHE A 102 11.90 -12.24 -10.88
CA PHE A 102 12.17 -12.47 -9.45
C PHE A 102 12.94 -13.78 -9.24
N ALA A 103 12.54 -14.87 -9.91
CA ALA A 103 13.22 -16.16 -9.81
C ALA A 103 14.66 -16.12 -10.36
N LYS A 104 14.90 -15.40 -11.46
CA LYS A 104 16.24 -15.30 -12.08
C LYS A 104 17.25 -14.47 -11.28
N ASN A 105 16.78 -13.50 -10.49
CA ASN A 105 17.63 -12.60 -9.74
C ASN A 105 17.86 -13.06 -8.28
N GLU A 106 17.59 -14.33 -7.97
CA GLU A 106 17.72 -14.91 -6.62
C GLU A 106 16.90 -14.20 -5.52
N GLU A 107 15.90 -13.39 -5.91
CA GLU A 107 14.95 -12.76 -4.99
C GLU A 107 13.90 -13.76 -4.47
N LEU A 108 13.94 -15.01 -4.94
CA LEU A 108 13.14 -16.13 -4.45
C LEU A 108 14.05 -17.32 -4.16
N ASN A 109 14.00 -17.83 -2.93
CA ASN A 109 14.70 -19.06 -2.57
C ASN A 109 13.89 -20.31 -3.01
N ASN A 110 14.54 -21.47 -3.03
CA ASN A 110 13.91 -22.72 -3.48
C ASN A 110 12.62 -23.08 -2.71
N LYS A 111 12.53 -22.72 -1.42
CA LYS A 111 11.31 -22.97 -0.61
C LYS A 111 10.16 -22.08 -1.07
N GLU A 112 10.43 -20.79 -1.33
CA GLU A 112 9.44 -19.85 -1.85
C GLU A 112 8.95 -20.23 -3.24
N ILE A 113 9.83 -20.77 -4.10
CA ILE A 113 9.47 -21.29 -5.42
C ILE A 113 8.50 -22.48 -5.29
N GLU A 114 8.78 -23.42 -4.39
CA GLU A 114 7.92 -24.57 -4.14
C GLU A 114 6.57 -24.16 -3.57
N GLU A 115 6.54 -23.26 -2.58
CA GLU A 115 5.30 -22.71 -2.01
C GLU A 115 4.45 -22.00 -3.08
N LEU A 116 5.09 -21.20 -3.95
CA LEU A 116 4.40 -20.54 -5.05
C LEU A 116 3.82 -21.55 -6.05
N ARG A 117 4.56 -22.63 -6.36
CA ARG A 117 4.09 -23.71 -7.22
C ARG A 117 2.86 -24.41 -6.64
N ASP A 118 2.85 -24.67 -5.34
CA ASP A 118 1.73 -25.32 -4.65
C ASP A 118 0.48 -24.45 -4.66
N ILE A 119 0.62 -23.14 -4.40
CA ILE A 119 -0.49 -22.17 -4.47
C ILE A 119 -1.08 -22.13 -5.89
N LEU A 120 -0.25 -22.07 -6.93
CA LEU A 120 -0.71 -22.06 -8.32
C LEU A 120 -1.43 -23.35 -8.70
N ASN A 121 -0.93 -24.50 -8.26
CA ASN A 121 -1.56 -25.80 -8.49
C ASN A 121 -2.93 -25.89 -7.80
N ASP A 122 -3.06 -25.41 -6.56
CA ASP A 122 -4.34 -25.38 -5.84
C ASP A 122 -5.38 -24.51 -6.55
N ILE A 123 -4.97 -23.31 -6.99
CA ILE A 123 -5.85 -22.39 -7.74
C ILE A 123 -6.31 -23.02 -9.07
N SER A 124 -5.43 -23.76 -9.76
CA SER A 124 -5.74 -24.39 -11.06
C SER A 124 -6.69 -25.59 -10.97
N LYS A 125 -6.83 -26.19 -9.77
CA LYS A 125 -7.70 -27.35 -9.51
C LYS A 125 -9.14 -26.96 -9.17
N LYS A 126 -9.39 -25.67 -8.91
CA LYS A 126 -10.73 -25.08 -8.79
C LYS A 126 -11.24 -24.65 -10.15
#